data_AF-A0A533HWR2-F1
#
_entry.id   AF-A0A533HWR2-F1
#
_cell.length_a   1.000
_cell.length_b   1.000
_cell.length_c   1.000
_cell.angle_alpha   90.00
_cell.angle_beta   90.00
_cell.angle_gamma   90.00
#
_symmetry.space_group_name_H-M   'P 1'
#
loop_
_entity.id
_entity.type
_entity.pdbx_description
1 polymer ?
#
loop_
_entity_poly.entity_id
_entity_poly.type
_entity_poly.pdbx_seq_one_letter_code
_entity_poly.pdbx_strand_id
1 'polypeptide(L)'
;MAPLIAGGTVTSLEILDTNQGMGNRGSKSDSLISVKEQRVDGSSVFFKYCKVYSKCQRNLVFIQSIKYVNILFESIKRFCSRISYSNFQISLFSSKAMSSNFNYSSTNALNPYYLTGFTDGEGCFYVSVSSNPRYKTAYRVKAVFHIGVHIRDLALLEQIQLFFGVGTISKLGAESVQFRVSGSENLKVIINHFDKYPLLTNKQSDYLLFKQVVNDMDKGKHLTVEGLNKIMSIKAVMNNKGMLDNLHLAFPNIEPILRPEIKDRKIKSLHWLAGFTDAEGCFFIALKKSPESKLGETV
;
A
#
# COMPACT_ATOMS: atom_id res chain seq x y z
N MET A 1 54.14 5.75 39.54
CA MET A 1 52.90 6.55 39.36
C MET A 1 52.20 6.00 38.13
N ALA A 2 51.16 5.17 38.31
CA ALA A 2 50.17 4.79 37.28
C ALA A 2 48.92 5.68 37.49
N PRO A 3 47.92 5.82 36.56
CA PRO A 3 47.27 4.77 35.76
C PRO A 3 47.17 5.07 34.24
N LEU A 4 47.16 4.08 33.33
CA LEU A 4 45.99 3.35 32.79
C LEU A 4 44.83 4.27 32.33
N ILE A 5 44.70 4.49 31.02
CA ILE A 5 43.45 4.93 30.39
C ILE A 5 43.00 3.84 29.43
N ALA A 6 41.85 3.27 29.76
CA ALA A 6 41.25 2.08 29.21
C ALA A 6 40.72 2.29 27.78
N GLY A 7 40.81 1.23 26.97
CA GLY A 7 40.00 1.07 25.78
C GLY A 7 38.53 0.96 26.16
N GLY A 8 37.71 1.84 25.61
CA GLY A 8 36.26 1.74 25.67
C GLY A 8 35.75 0.99 24.45
N THR A 9 35.51 -0.31 24.59
CA THR A 9 34.64 -1.05 23.67
C THR A 9 33.20 -0.70 24.05
N VAL A 10 32.45 -0.08 23.13
CA VAL A 10 31.01 0.12 23.30
C VAL A 10 30.32 -1.21 23.06
N THR A 11 30.15 -2.00 24.10
CA THR A 11 29.20 -3.11 24.15
C THR A 11 27.85 -2.57 24.62
N SER A 12 26.79 -2.87 23.87
CA SER A 12 25.37 -2.49 24.07
C SER A 12 25.03 -1.01 23.86
N LEU A 13 24.26 -0.74 22.79
CA LEU A 13 23.38 0.42 22.74
C LEU A 13 22.09 0.02 23.47
N GLU A 14 21.90 0.49 24.69
CA GLU A 14 20.58 0.49 25.32
C GLU A 14 19.69 1.49 24.57
N ILE A 15 18.62 0.98 23.97
CA ILE A 15 17.56 1.82 23.44
C ILE A 15 16.78 2.32 24.66
N LEU A 16 17.07 3.54 25.08
CA LEU A 16 16.20 4.29 25.99
C LEU A 16 14.90 4.60 25.23
N ASP A 17 13.90 3.74 25.42
CA ASP A 17 12.50 4.01 25.11
C ASP A 17 12.05 5.20 25.96
N THR A 18 12.27 6.41 25.44
CA THR A 18 11.48 7.56 25.87
C THR A 18 10.15 7.50 25.14
N ASN A 19 9.09 7.35 25.94
CA ASN A 19 7.68 7.40 25.57
C ASN A 19 7.32 8.66 24.76
N GLN A 20 7.65 8.66 23.47
CA GLN A 20 7.03 9.49 22.45
C GLN A 20 6.35 8.55 21.47
N GLY A 21 5.05 8.34 21.70
CA GLY A 21 4.22 7.49 20.85
C GLY A 21 4.43 7.86 19.38
N MET A 22 4.65 6.85 18.55
CA MET A 22 4.69 6.99 17.09
C MET A 22 3.47 7.81 16.66
N GLY A 23 3.72 9.02 16.15
CA GLY A 23 2.67 9.92 15.68
C GLY A 23 1.75 9.19 14.71
N ASN A 24 0.45 9.14 15.03
CA ASN A 24 -0.56 8.56 14.18
C ASN A 24 -0.62 9.35 12.86
N ARG A 25 -0.17 8.70 11.78
CA ARG A 25 -0.26 9.22 10.41
C ARG A 25 -1.73 9.40 10.05
N GLY A 26 -2.15 10.66 9.92
CA GLY A 26 -3.53 11.05 9.63
C GLY A 26 -4.03 10.51 8.28
N SER A 27 -5.32 10.21 8.20
CA SER A 27 -5.99 9.79 6.97
C SER A 27 -6.04 10.95 5.97
N LYS A 28 -5.61 10.70 4.72
CA LYS A 28 -5.56 11.62 3.54
C LYS A 28 -6.95 12.18 3.12
N SER A 29 -7.69 12.83 4.01
CA SER A 29 -9.10 13.21 3.81
C SER A 29 -9.33 14.73 3.78
N ASP A 30 -8.40 15.48 3.21
CA ASP A 30 -8.63 16.89 2.88
C ASP A 30 -9.17 17.00 1.45
N SER A 31 -10.07 17.95 1.20
CA SER A 31 -10.56 18.29 -0.15
C SER A 31 -9.46 18.82 -1.10
N LEU A 32 -8.21 18.84 -0.65
CA LEU A 32 -6.97 19.02 -1.40
C LEU A 32 -6.03 17.87 -1.03
N ILE A 33 -6.22 16.70 -1.67
CA ILE A 33 -5.39 15.51 -1.42
C ILE A 33 -4.06 15.69 -2.16
N SER A 34 -3.00 16.00 -1.42
CA SER A 34 -1.62 15.77 -1.88
C SER A 34 -1.41 14.26 -2.01
N VAL A 35 -1.29 13.77 -3.23
CA VAL A 35 -0.86 12.39 -3.49
C VAL A 35 0.62 12.32 -3.14
N LYS A 36 1.00 11.30 -2.37
CA LYS A 36 2.40 11.05 -2.02
C LYS A 36 3.09 10.56 -3.29
N GLU A 37 3.94 11.39 -3.90
CA GLU A 37 4.84 10.92 -4.94
C GLU A 37 6.05 10.27 -4.24
N GLN A 38 6.05 8.95 -4.19
CA GLN A 38 7.13 8.15 -3.60
C GLN A 38 7.66 7.11 -4.59
N ARG A 39 7.70 7.45 -5.88
CA ARG A 39 8.39 6.65 -6.88
C ARG A 39 9.43 7.52 -7.57
N VAL A 40 10.65 6.99 -7.66
CA VAL A 40 11.78 7.70 -8.25
C VAL A 40 11.50 7.92 -9.74
N ASP A 41 11.40 9.19 -10.12
CA ASP A 41 11.50 9.59 -11.51
C ASP A 41 12.89 9.20 -11.97
N GLY A 42 12.98 8.28 -12.92
CA GLY A 42 14.24 7.90 -13.56
C GLY A 42 14.94 9.04 -14.33
N SER A 43 14.67 10.31 -14.02
CA SER A 43 15.41 11.47 -14.50
C SER A 43 16.64 11.68 -13.62
N SER A 44 17.66 10.83 -13.82
CA SER A 44 19.03 11.25 -13.56
C SER A 44 19.41 12.27 -14.64
N VAL A 45 19.89 13.45 -14.23
CA VAL A 45 20.53 14.44 -15.10
C VAL A 45 21.88 13.88 -15.56
N PHE A 46 21.88 12.86 -16.41
CA PHE A 46 23.03 12.45 -17.21
C PHE A 46 22.53 11.66 -18.42
N PHE A 47 22.47 12.34 -19.57
CA PHE A 47 22.28 11.77 -20.89
C PHE A 47 23.41 10.77 -21.19
N LYS A 48 23.28 9.47 -20.84
CA LYS A 48 24.06 8.40 -21.51
C LYS A 48 23.69 6.93 -21.30
N TYR A 49 22.47 6.55 -20.94
CA TYR A 49 22.14 5.11 -20.90
C TYR A 49 20.79 4.76 -21.54
N CYS A 50 20.81 3.68 -22.33
CA CYS A 50 19.75 3.22 -23.22
C CYS A 50 18.46 2.85 -22.48
N LYS A 51 17.32 3.30 -23.02
CA LYS A 51 16.00 2.71 -22.73
C LYS A 51 15.94 1.31 -23.33
N VAL A 52 15.66 0.31 -22.49
CA VAL A 52 15.26 -1.03 -22.95
C VAL A 52 13.82 -1.26 -22.53
N TYR A 53 12.95 -1.56 -23.50
CA TYR A 53 11.57 -1.98 -23.27
C TYR A 53 11.48 -3.50 -23.33
N SER A 54 10.95 -4.15 -22.27
CA SER A 54 10.50 -5.54 -22.35
C SER A 54 9.02 -5.58 -22.75
N LYS A 55 8.70 -6.31 -23.82
CA LYS A 55 7.31 -6.50 -24.30
C LYS A 55 6.56 -7.64 -23.61
N CYS A 56 7.15 -8.29 -22.60
CA CYS A 56 6.45 -9.28 -21.77
C CYS A 56 6.90 -9.13 -20.32
N GLN A 57 5.94 -8.89 -19.43
CA GLN A 57 6.06 -8.64 -17.98
C GLN A 57 6.54 -7.22 -17.59
N ARG A 58 5.61 -6.43 -17.03
CA ARG A 58 5.83 -5.07 -16.51
C ARG A 58 6.43 -5.06 -15.09
N ASN A 59 7.52 -5.79 -14.86
CA ASN A 59 8.34 -5.63 -13.66
C ASN A 59 9.74 -5.18 -14.09
N LEU A 60 10.21 -4.06 -13.51
CA LEU A 60 11.59 -3.60 -13.65
C LEU A 60 12.50 -4.54 -12.86
N VAL A 61 13.32 -5.32 -13.57
CA VAL A 61 14.44 -6.06 -13.00
C VAL A 61 15.72 -5.33 -13.40
N PHE A 62 16.45 -4.80 -12.43
CA PHE A 62 17.79 -4.26 -12.66
C PHE A 62 18.81 -5.39 -12.49
N ILE A 63 19.53 -5.72 -13.56
CA ILE A 63 20.77 -6.50 -13.51
C ILE A 63 21.89 -5.55 -13.94
N GLN A 64 22.84 -5.30 -13.04
CA GLN A 64 24.03 -4.52 -13.38
C GLN A 64 25.02 -5.40 -14.16
N SER A 65 25.39 -4.94 -15.36
CA SER A 65 26.53 -5.48 -16.10
C SER A 65 27.81 -4.76 -15.68
N ILE A 66 28.72 -5.45 -14.99
CA ILE A 66 30.08 -4.94 -14.75
C ILE A 66 30.94 -5.26 -15.99
N LYS A 67 31.40 -4.21 -16.67
CA LYS A 67 32.50 -4.18 -17.67
C LYS A 67 33.44 -3.09 -17.13
N TYR A 68 34.70 -3.28 -16.75
CA TYR A 68 35.77 -4.20 -17.10
C TYR A 68 36.69 -4.37 -15.87
N VAL A 69 37.29 -5.54 -15.66
CA VAL A 69 38.76 -5.76 -15.69
C VAL A 69 39.01 -7.28 -15.62
N ASN A 70 39.73 -7.76 -16.61
CA ASN A 70 40.16 -9.13 -16.90
C ASN A 70 41.12 -9.76 -15.86
N ILE A 71 40.96 -9.59 -14.55
CA ILE A 71 41.91 -10.17 -13.58
C ILE A 71 41.20 -10.69 -12.34
N LEU A 72 40.64 -11.91 -12.42
CA LEU A 72 40.84 -13.00 -11.44
C LEU A 72 40.13 -14.32 -11.85
N PHE A 73 40.05 -14.67 -13.14
CA PHE A 73 39.42 -15.93 -13.56
C PHE A 73 40.37 -17.15 -13.58
N GLU A 74 41.62 -17.00 -13.13
CA GLU A 74 42.58 -18.11 -13.05
C GLU A 74 42.66 -18.80 -11.67
N SER A 75 42.17 -18.17 -10.59
CA SER A 75 42.28 -18.76 -9.25
C SER A 75 41.18 -19.77 -8.92
N ILE A 76 40.06 -19.80 -9.64
CA ILE A 76 38.94 -20.75 -9.39
C ILE A 76 39.07 -22.02 -10.24
N LYS A 77 39.81 -21.98 -11.37
CA LYS A 77 40.07 -23.19 -12.18
C LYS A 77 40.91 -24.23 -11.45
N ARG A 78 41.72 -23.84 -10.45
CA ARG A 78 42.56 -24.78 -9.68
C ARG A 78 41.85 -25.48 -8.52
N PHE A 79 40.63 -25.08 -8.15
CA PHE A 79 39.93 -25.67 -6.99
C PHE A 79 38.84 -26.69 -7.35
N CYS A 80 38.38 -26.76 -8.60
CA CYS A 80 37.30 -27.69 -9.00
C CYS A 80 37.75 -28.95 -9.78
N SER A 81 39.04 -29.25 -9.87
CA SER A 81 39.52 -30.45 -10.58
C SER A 81 39.56 -31.74 -9.74
N ARG A 82 38.93 -31.78 -8.55
CA ARG A 82 39.05 -32.93 -7.63
C ARG A 82 37.78 -33.44 -6.94
N ILE A 83 36.59 -33.15 -7.45
CA ILE A 83 35.40 -33.91 -7.04
C ILE A 83 34.73 -34.46 -8.30
N SER A 84 34.87 -35.78 -8.45
CA SER A 84 34.36 -36.61 -9.54
C SER A 84 33.02 -37.25 -9.15
N TYR A 85 32.16 -37.45 -10.16
CA TYR A 85 30.84 -38.11 -10.16
C TYR A 85 29.69 -37.28 -9.55
N SER A 86 28.57 -36.97 -10.21
CA SER A 86 27.95 -37.43 -11.46
C SER A 86 27.22 -36.25 -12.12
N ASN A 87 27.54 -35.93 -13.37
CA ASN A 87 27.11 -34.69 -14.04
C ASN A 87 25.60 -34.61 -14.27
N PHE A 88 24.93 -33.91 -13.35
CA PHE A 88 23.71 -33.15 -13.57
C PHE A 88 23.99 -32.10 -14.66
N GLN A 89 23.65 -32.39 -15.92
CA GLN A 89 23.64 -31.38 -16.98
C GLN A 89 22.39 -30.49 -16.82
N ILE A 90 22.51 -29.40 -16.06
CA ILE A 90 21.60 -28.26 -16.21
C ILE A 90 22.23 -27.33 -17.25
N SER A 91 21.94 -27.60 -18.53
CA SER A 91 22.18 -26.64 -19.61
C SER A 91 21.10 -25.55 -19.55
N LEU A 92 21.29 -24.57 -18.68
CA LEU A 92 20.50 -23.34 -18.64
C LEU A 92 20.94 -22.42 -19.78
N PHE A 93 20.64 -22.80 -21.04
CA PHE A 93 20.47 -21.95 -22.22
C PHE A 93 20.25 -22.87 -23.43
N SER A 94 19.08 -23.50 -23.49
CA SER A 94 18.51 -24.01 -24.74
C SER A 94 17.18 -23.30 -24.96
N SER A 95 17.10 -22.48 -26.01
CA SER A 95 15.91 -21.77 -26.46
C SER A 95 14.88 -22.68 -27.15
N LYS A 96 14.86 -23.97 -26.81
CA LYS A 96 13.89 -24.97 -27.31
C LYS A 96 13.42 -25.88 -26.18
N ALA A 97 12.73 -25.32 -25.19
CA ALA A 97 11.86 -26.07 -24.27
C ALA A 97 10.97 -25.11 -23.47
N MET A 98 9.94 -24.56 -24.11
CA MET A 98 8.62 -24.32 -23.48
C MET A 98 7.63 -23.88 -24.58
N SER A 99 7.45 -24.76 -25.57
CA SER A 99 6.14 -24.89 -26.23
C SER A 99 5.31 -25.88 -25.40
N SER A 100 5.18 -25.63 -24.10
CA SER A 100 4.03 -26.16 -23.39
C SER A 100 2.87 -25.27 -23.81
N ASN A 101 1.89 -25.84 -24.49
CA ASN A 101 0.59 -25.22 -24.71
C ASN A 101 0.03 -24.80 -23.34
N PHE A 102 0.37 -23.60 -22.89
CA PHE A 102 -0.39 -22.93 -21.85
C PHE A 102 -1.70 -22.60 -22.53
N ASN A 103 -2.68 -23.47 -22.33
CA ASN A 103 -4.07 -23.11 -22.46
C ASN A 103 -4.24 -21.84 -21.63
N TYR A 104 -4.29 -20.69 -22.32
CA TYR A 104 -4.57 -19.40 -21.73
C TYR A 104 -6.05 -19.41 -21.36
N SER A 105 -6.40 -20.16 -20.32
CA SER A 105 -7.64 -19.94 -19.59
C SER A 105 -7.51 -18.56 -18.99
N SER A 106 -8.29 -17.64 -19.51
CA SER A 106 -8.44 -16.25 -19.12
C SER A 106 -8.49 -16.02 -17.60
N THR A 107 -7.36 -15.86 -16.91
CA THR A 107 -7.32 -15.28 -15.55
C THR A 107 -6.00 -14.58 -15.24
N ASN A 108 -5.75 -13.41 -15.85
CA ASN A 108 -4.86 -12.38 -15.27
C ASN A 108 -5.55 -11.74 -14.04
N ALA A 109 -6.00 -12.56 -13.08
CA ALA A 109 -6.80 -12.10 -11.96
C ALA A 109 -5.87 -11.61 -10.84
N LEU A 110 -6.09 -10.37 -10.39
CA LEU A 110 -5.37 -9.79 -9.26
C LEU A 110 -5.53 -10.68 -8.01
N ASN A 111 -4.45 -10.95 -7.28
CA ASN A 111 -4.55 -11.76 -6.07
C ASN A 111 -5.35 -10.99 -5.00
N PRO A 112 -6.35 -11.61 -4.35
CA PRO A 112 -7.19 -10.92 -3.37
C PRO A 112 -6.40 -10.40 -2.17
N TYR A 113 -5.41 -11.15 -1.66
CA TYR A 113 -4.58 -10.69 -0.54
C TYR A 113 -3.67 -9.53 -0.95
N TYR A 114 -3.17 -9.52 -2.19
CA TYR A 114 -2.43 -8.36 -2.72
C TYR A 114 -3.30 -7.11 -2.71
N LEU A 115 -4.54 -7.20 -3.19
CA LEU A 115 -5.47 -6.08 -3.17
C LEU A 115 -5.77 -5.61 -1.74
N THR A 116 -5.95 -6.53 -0.80
CA THR A 116 -6.12 -6.20 0.62
C THR A 116 -4.91 -5.44 1.16
N GLY A 117 -3.69 -5.91 0.89
CA GLY A 117 -2.46 -5.25 1.31
C GLY A 117 -2.28 -3.87 0.69
N PHE A 118 -2.55 -3.74 -0.60
CA PHE A 118 -2.52 -2.46 -1.30
C PHE A 118 -3.55 -1.48 -0.73
N THR A 119 -4.75 -1.97 -0.41
CA THR A 119 -5.80 -1.18 0.24
C THR A 119 -5.42 -0.76 1.65
N ASP A 120 -4.71 -1.59 2.42
CA ASP A 120 -4.19 -1.24 3.75
C ASP A 120 -3.24 -0.02 3.69
N GLY A 121 -2.52 0.17 2.59
CA GLY A 121 -1.70 1.37 2.34
C GLY A 121 -2.51 2.55 1.76
N GLU A 122 -3.06 2.39 0.55
CA GLU A 122 -3.62 3.50 -0.25
C GLU A 122 -5.16 3.62 -0.21
N GLY A 123 -5.86 2.66 0.36
CA GLY A 123 -7.33 2.65 0.41
C GLY A 123 -7.93 3.56 1.47
N CYS A 124 -9.16 4.00 1.23
CA CYS A 124 -9.91 4.85 2.14
C CYS A 124 -11.41 4.49 2.18
N PHE A 125 -11.92 4.28 3.40
CA PHE A 125 -13.34 4.10 3.69
C PHE A 125 -13.89 5.38 4.31
N TYR A 126 -14.87 5.99 3.65
CA TYR A 126 -15.32 7.32 4.03
C TYR A 126 -16.84 7.43 4.01
N VAL A 127 -17.37 8.15 5.01
CA VAL A 127 -18.78 8.52 5.12
C VAL A 127 -18.89 10.04 5.10
N SER A 128 -19.63 10.57 4.13
CA SER A 128 -20.02 11.97 4.00
C SER A 128 -21.44 12.16 4.52
N VAL A 129 -21.63 13.23 5.28
CA VAL A 129 -22.93 13.75 5.67
C VAL A 129 -22.94 15.22 5.25
N SER A 130 -23.90 15.60 4.41
CA SER A 130 -24.01 16.96 3.88
C SER A 130 -25.45 17.46 4.03
N SER A 131 -25.64 18.72 4.43
CA SER A 131 -26.97 19.33 4.47
C SER A 131 -27.63 19.30 3.09
N ASN A 132 -28.88 18.86 3.05
CA ASN A 132 -29.71 18.84 1.87
C ASN A 132 -31.19 18.88 2.27
N PRO A 133 -31.89 20.01 2.03
CA PRO A 133 -33.26 20.22 2.49
C PRO A 133 -34.29 19.31 1.80
N ARG A 134 -33.91 18.60 0.73
CA ARG A 134 -34.81 17.65 0.05
C ARG A 134 -35.05 16.36 0.83
N TYR A 135 -34.22 16.07 1.83
CA TYR A 135 -34.33 14.87 2.65
C TYR A 135 -35.14 15.18 3.92
N LYS A 136 -35.90 14.20 4.42
CA LYS A 136 -36.73 14.35 5.64
C LYS A 136 -35.91 14.76 6.86
N THR A 137 -34.67 14.31 6.94
CA THR A 137 -33.72 14.65 8.01
C THR A 137 -32.94 15.94 7.73
N ALA A 138 -33.17 16.61 6.60
CA ALA A 138 -32.36 17.71 6.07
C ALA A 138 -30.89 17.36 5.79
N TYR A 139 -30.50 16.08 5.83
CA TYR A 139 -29.15 15.62 5.55
C TYR A 139 -29.12 14.47 4.55
N ARG A 140 -28.10 14.48 3.70
CA ARG A 140 -27.76 13.39 2.79
C ARG A 140 -26.54 12.65 3.32
N VAL A 141 -26.69 11.35 3.53
CA VAL A 141 -25.60 10.44 3.89
C VAL A 141 -25.07 9.74 2.64
N LYS A 142 -23.74 9.65 2.50
CA LYS A 142 -23.05 8.92 1.43
C LYS A 142 -21.90 8.10 2.01
N ALA A 143 -21.89 6.80 1.73
CA ALA A 143 -20.75 5.93 1.94
C ALA A 143 -19.95 5.80 0.63
N VAL A 144 -18.62 5.88 0.72
CA VAL A 144 -17.69 5.78 -0.41
C VAL A 144 -16.46 4.98 -0.01
N PHE A 145 -16.09 4.01 -0.84
CA PHE A 145 -14.75 3.41 -0.84
C PHE A 145 -13.95 4.01 -2.00
N HIS A 146 -12.70 4.39 -1.76
CA HIS A 146 -11.83 4.83 -2.85
C HIS A 146 -10.36 4.48 -2.61
N ILE A 147 -9.62 4.40 -3.71
CA ILE A 147 -8.16 4.26 -3.75
C ILE A 147 -7.66 5.38 -4.67
N GLY A 148 -6.85 6.29 -4.13
CA GLY A 148 -6.28 7.41 -4.88
C GLY A 148 -4.78 7.24 -5.07
N VAL A 149 -4.31 7.27 -6.31
CA VAL A 149 -2.89 7.08 -6.68
C VAL A 149 -2.46 8.08 -7.74
N HIS A 150 -1.17 8.10 -8.04
CA HIS A 150 -0.64 8.90 -9.15
C HIS A 150 -1.11 8.33 -10.51
N ILE A 151 -1.27 9.18 -11.53
CA ILE A 151 -1.70 8.80 -12.89
C ILE A 151 -0.83 7.73 -13.55
N ARG A 152 0.41 7.54 -13.07
CA ARG A 152 1.35 6.53 -13.58
C ARG A 152 0.87 5.12 -13.25
N ASP A 153 0.10 4.97 -12.18
CA ASP A 153 -0.47 3.70 -11.72
C ASP A 153 -1.93 3.50 -12.19
N LEU A 154 -2.38 4.24 -13.21
CA LEU A 154 -3.74 4.09 -13.76
C LEU A 154 -4.04 2.64 -14.16
N ALA A 155 -3.07 1.95 -14.77
CA ALA A 155 -3.22 0.55 -15.17
C ALA A 155 -3.48 -0.39 -13.98
N LEU A 156 -2.95 -0.06 -12.79
CA LEU A 156 -3.25 -0.82 -11.57
C LEU A 156 -4.70 -0.57 -11.13
N LEU A 157 -5.19 0.67 -11.18
CA LEU A 157 -6.59 0.97 -10.89
C LEU A 157 -7.56 0.26 -11.86
N GLU A 158 -7.22 0.17 -13.14
CA GLU A 158 -7.99 -0.58 -14.14
C GLU A 158 -8.07 -2.07 -13.79
N GLN A 159 -6.97 -2.67 -13.33
CA GLN A 159 -6.97 -4.06 -12.85
C GLN A 159 -7.82 -4.23 -11.59
N ILE A 160 -7.80 -3.26 -10.66
CA ILE A 160 -8.63 -3.26 -9.46
C ILE A 160 -10.12 -3.15 -9.83
N GLN A 161 -10.46 -2.27 -10.77
CA GLN A 161 -11.83 -2.14 -11.28
C GLN A 161 -12.31 -3.45 -11.93
N LEU A 162 -11.47 -4.08 -12.76
CA LEU A 162 -11.77 -5.38 -13.36
C LEU A 162 -11.93 -6.48 -12.30
N PHE A 163 -11.09 -6.49 -11.27
CA PHE A 163 -11.16 -7.45 -10.15
C PHE A 163 -12.50 -7.34 -9.40
N PHE A 164 -12.92 -6.13 -9.06
CA PHE A 164 -14.18 -5.92 -8.34
C PHE A 164 -15.40 -6.03 -9.25
N GLY A 165 -15.26 -5.78 -10.54
CA GLY A 165 -16.38 -5.71 -11.50
C GLY A 165 -17.33 -4.52 -11.25
N VAL A 166 -17.00 -3.62 -10.31
CA VAL A 166 -17.78 -2.44 -9.95
C VAL A 166 -16.87 -1.24 -9.76
N GLY A 167 -17.46 -0.05 -9.69
CA GLY A 167 -16.74 1.20 -9.43
C GLY A 167 -16.36 1.94 -10.71
N THR A 168 -15.87 3.17 -10.50
CA THR A 168 -15.52 4.10 -11.57
C THR A 168 -14.14 4.68 -11.33
N ILE A 169 -13.35 4.82 -12.39
CA ILE A 169 -12.07 5.52 -12.36
C ILE A 169 -12.27 6.95 -12.85
N SER A 170 -11.76 7.94 -12.12
CA SER A 170 -11.81 9.33 -12.51
C SER A 170 -10.56 10.09 -12.11
N LYS A 171 -10.30 11.22 -12.77
CA LYS A 171 -9.24 12.15 -12.35
C LYS A 171 -9.66 12.81 -11.03
N LEU A 172 -8.72 12.88 -10.10
CA LEU A 172 -8.86 13.60 -8.83
C LEU A 172 -8.15 14.95 -8.88
N GLY A 173 -7.05 15.04 -9.63
CA GLY A 173 -6.23 16.24 -9.82
C GLY A 173 -5.39 16.13 -11.10
N ALA A 174 -4.39 17.00 -11.25
CA ALA A 174 -3.55 17.05 -12.45
C ALA A 174 -2.83 15.72 -12.70
N GLU A 175 -2.24 15.15 -11.64
CA GLU A 175 -1.44 13.93 -11.69
C GLU A 175 -2.00 12.82 -10.81
N SER A 176 -3.23 12.97 -10.33
CA SER A 176 -3.89 12.02 -9.45
C SER A 176 -5.16 11.46 -10.06
N VAL A 177 -5.31 10.14 -9.91
CA VAL A 177 -6.49 9.37 -10.33
C VAL A 177 -7.02 8.59 -9.15
N GLN A 178 -8.31 8.30 -9.18
CA GLN A 178 -8.96 7.53 -8.14
C GLN A 178 -9.84 6.44 -8.73
N PHE A 179 -9.81 5.27 -8.12
CA PHE A 179 -10.86 4.27 -8.22
C PHE A 179 -11.86 4.53 -7.10
N ARG A 180 -13.13 4.69 -7.45
CA ARG A 180 -14.19 5.08 -6.50
C ARG A 180 -15.40 4.16 -6.63
N VAL A 181 -15.91 3.71 -5.49
CA VAL A 181 -17.10 2.87 -5.38
C VAL A 181 -18.10 3.54 -4.43
N SER A 182 -19.34 3.64 -4.90
CA SER A 182 -20.47 4.16 -4.13
C SER A 182 -21.77 3.49 -4.59
N GLY A 183 -22.83 3.64 -3.79
CA GLY A 183 -24.10 2.95 -3.99
C GLY A 183 -24.17 1.63 -3.23
N SER A 184 -25.34 1.29 -2.68
CA SER A 184 -25.54 0.13 -1.79
C SER A 184 -25.09 -1.18 -2.44
N GLU A 185 -25.53 -1.46 -3.66
CA GLU A 185 -25.23 -2.71 -4.36
C GLU A 185 -23.73 -2.87 -4.66
N ASN A 186 -23.08 -1.81 -5.13
CA ASN A 186 -21.64 -1.86 -5.40
C ASN A 186 -20.82 -1.99 -4.12
N LEU A 187 -21.25 -1.35 -3.03
CA LEU A 187 -20.56 -1.44 -1.73
C LEU A 187 -20.70 -2.82 -1.08
N LYS A 188 -21.75 -3.59 -1.39
CA LYS A 188 -21.87 -5.00 -0.96
C LYS A 188 -20.70 -5.83 -1.52
N VAL A 189 -20.28 -5.60 -2.77
CA VAL A 189 -19.11 -6.28 -3.36
C VAL A 189 -17.83 -5.97 -2.59
N ILE A 190 -17.64 -4.71 -2.20
CA ILE A 190 -16.48 -4.26 -1.41
C ILE A 190 -16.49 -4.91 -0.02
N ILE A 191 -17.63 -4.92 0.66
CA ILE A 191 -17.79 -5.56 1.97
C ILE A 191 -17.51 -7.07 1.88
N ASN A 192 -18.04 -7.76 0.87
CA ASN A 192 -17.81 -9.19 0.68
C ASN A 192 -16.32 -9.52 0.53
N HIS A 193 -15.55 -8.67 -0.16
CA HIS A 193 -14.11 -8.85 -0.27
C HIS A 193 -13.41 -8.69 1.09
N PHE A 194 -13.63 -7.60 1.81
CA PHE A 194 -12.91 -7.31 3.06
C PHE A 194 -13.42 -8.13 4.26
N ASP A 195 -14.60 -8.75 4.17
CA ASP A 195 -15.04 -9.78 5.11
C ASP A 195 -14.26 -11.09 4.92
N LYS A 196 -13.99 -11.47 3.66
CA LYS A 196 -13.24 -12.69 3.32
C LYS A 196 -11.73 -12.50 3.45
N TYR A 197 -11.23 -11.30 3.15
CA TYR A 197 -9.82 -10.92 3.20
C TYR A 197 -9.67 -9.67 4.09
N PRO A 198 -9.63 -9.84 5.42
CA PRO A 198 -9.60 -8.72 6.35
C PRO A 198 -8.32 -7.89 6.24
N LEU A 199 -8.48 -6.57 6.36
CA LEU A 199 -7.39 -5.61 6.54
C LEU A 199 -6.65 -5.88 7.84
N LEU A 200 -5.36 -5.57 7.89
CA LEU A 200 -4.51 -5.84 9.07
C LEU A 200 -4.09 -4.56 9.81
N THR A 201 -4.23 -3.38 9.20
CA THR A 201 -3.86 -2.10 9.83
C THR A 201 -5.00 -1.51 10.65
N ASN A 202 -4.77 -0.36 11.30
CA ASN A 202 -5.82 0.41 11.99
C ASN A 202 -7.00 0.80 11.06
N LYS A 203 -6.82 0.71 9.74
CA LYS A 203 -7.87 0.91 8.73
C LYS A 203 -8.97 -0.15 8.83
N GLN A 204 -8.70 -1.31 9.42
CA GLN A 204 -9.73 -2.32 9.68
C GLN A 204 -10.83 -1.78 10.60
N SER A 205 -10.49 -0.96 11.61
CA SER A 205 -11.51 -0.32 12.46
C SER A 205 -12.39 0.62 11.64
N ASP A 206 -11.80 1.42 10.73
CA ASP A 206 -12.57 2.29 9.83
C ASP A 206 -13.46 1.49 8.89
N TYR A 207 -12.98 0.35 8.38
CA TYR A 207 -13.77 -0.57 7.57
C TYR A 207 -14.97 -1.14 8.35
N LEU A 208 -14.79 -1.58 9.60
CA LEU A 208 -15.88 -2.14 10.40
C LEU A 208 -16.97 -1.10 10.66
N LEU A 209 -16.57 0.14 10.98
CA LEU A 209 -17.47 1.27 11.13
C LEU A 209 -18.18 1.63 9.83
N PHE A 210 -17.44 1.66 8.72
CA PHE A 210 -17.98 1.88 7.38
C PHE A 210 -19.03 0.82 7.02
N LYS A 211 -18.73 -0.47 7.25
CA LYS A 211 -19.65 -1.59 7.02
C LYS A 211 -20.93 -1.43 7.84
N GLN A 212 -20.82 -1.02 9.10
CA GLN A 212 -21.98 -0.75 9.93
C GLN A 212 -22.87 0.36 9.34
N VAL A 213 -22.26 1.46 8.88
CA VAL A 213 -23.01 2.55 8.22
C VAL A 213 -23.68 2.07 6.93
N VAL A 214 -22.99 1.31 6.09
CA VAL A 214 -23.57 0.76 4.84
C VAL A 214 -24.77 -0.14 5.15
N ASN A 215 -24.68 -0.98 6.19
CA ASN A 215 -25.79 -1.85 6.60
C ASN A 215 -26.98 -1.05 7.17
N ASP A 216 -26.73 0.01 7.94
CA ASP A 216 -27.80 0.89 8.42
C ASP A 216 -28.41 1.72 7.26
N MET A 217 -27.62 2.05 6.23
CA MET A 217 -28.11 2.68 5.01
C MET A 217 -29.01 1.76 4.18
N ASP A 218 -28.61 0.49 3.99
CA ASP A 218 -29.36 -0.53 3.25
C ASP A 218 -30.73 -0.80 3.90
N LYS A 219 -30.81 -0.73 5.24
CA LYS A 219 -32.06 -0.84 6.01
C LYS A 219 -32.89 0.45 6.06
N GLY A 220 -32.47 1.51 5.37
CA GLY A 220 -33.17 2.80 5.36
C GLY A 220 -33.08 3.61 6.66
N LYS A 221 -32.31 3.17 7.67
CA LYS A 221 -32.26 3.82 8.99
C LYS A 221 -31.70 5.24 8.94
N HIS A 222 -30.81 5.51 8.00
CA HIS A 222 -30.26 6.84 7.73
C HIS A 222 -31.31 7.92 7.38
N LEU A 223 -32.55 7.52 7.08
CA LEU A 223 -33.69 8.41 6.81
C LEU A 223 -34.44 8.83 8.09
N THR A 224 -34.05 8.30 9.24
CA THR A 224 -34.60 8.65 10.56
C THR A 224 -33.61 9.51 11.33
N VAL A 225 -34.11 10.36 12.24
CA VAL A 225 -33.24 11.20 13.10
C VAL A 225 -32.35 10.33 13.98
N GLU A 226 -32.90 9.27 14.57
CA GLU A 226 -32.16 8.32 15.40
C GLU A 226 -31.03 7.62 14.62
N GLY A 227 -31.34 7.10 13.43
CA GLY A 227 -30.33 6.46 12.58
C GLY A 227 -29.28 7.44 12.06
N LEU A 228 -29.65 8.69 11.77
CA LEU A 228 -28.71 9.74 11.42
C LEU A 228 -27.77 10.08 12.58
N ASN A 229 -28.29 10.25 13.79
CA ASN A 229 -27.48 10.51 15.00
C ASN A 229 -26.49 9.37 15.26
N LYS A 230 -26.92 8.11 15.06
CA LYS A 230 -26.03 6.95 15.15
C LYS A 230 -24.92 6.98 14.10
N ILE A 231 -25.24 7.30 12.84
CA ILE A 231 -24.24 7.43 11.76
C ILE A 231 -23.25 8.56 12.06
N MET A 232 -23.74 9.66 12.63
CA MET A 232 -22.91 10.78 13.06
C MET A 232 -21.96 10.39 14.21
N SER A 233 -22.45 9.59 15.17
CA SER A 233 -21.64 9.04 16.26
C SER A 233 -20.52 8.13 15.73
N ILE A 234 -20.81 7.32 14.70
CA ILE A 234 -19.81 6.51 13.99
C ILE A 234 -18.81 7.40 13.26
N LYS A 235 -19.31 8.38 12.49
CA LYS A 235 -18.48 9.29 11.70
C LYS A 235 -17.49 10.07 12.56
N ALA A 236 -17.85 10.41 13.80
CA ALA A 236 -17.01 11.15 14.75
C ALA A 236 -15.68 10.46 15.06
N VAL A 237 -15.63 9.12 14.99
CA VAL A 237 -14.43 8.33 15.30
C VAL A 237 -13.75 7.72 14.08
N MET A 238 -14.32 7.88 12.89
CA MET A 238 -13.74 7.38 11.64
C MET A 238 -12.58 8.26 11.14
N ASN A 239 -11.57 7.62 10.55
CA ASN A 239 -10.43 8.23 9.87
C ASN A 239 -9.58 9.18 10.76
N ASN A 240 -9.68 9.08 12.09
CA ASN A 240 -8.95 9.91 13.07
C ASN A 240 -9.15 11.42 12.91
N LYS A 241 -10.20 11.85 12.19
CA LYS A 241 -10.60 13.25 12.15
C LYS A 241 -11.75 13.43 13.13
N GLY A 242 -11.46 14.09 14.25
CA GLY A 242 -12.49 14.59 15.15
C GLY A 242 -13.57 15.34 14.38
N MET A 243 -14.79 15.37 14.90
CA MET A 243 -15.92 16.02 14.26
C MET A 243 -15.52 17.46 13.88
N LEU A 244 -15.61 17.81 12.59
CA LEU A 244 -15.46 19.19 12.15
C LEU A 244 -16.41 20.07 12.97
N ASP A 245 -15.93 21.21 13.46
CA ASP A 245 -16.65 22.16 14.32
C ASP A 245 -18.08 22.48 13.83
N ASN A 246 -18.28 22.50 12.51
CA ASN A 246 -19.58 22.73 11.87
C ASN A 246 -20.62 21.61 12.14
N LEU A 247 -20.18 20.37 12.37
CA LEU A 247 -21.05 19.24 12.70
C LEU A 247 -21.39 19.18 14.19
N HIS A 248 -20.49 19.65 15.06
CA HIS A 248 -20.79 19.81 16.49
C HIS A 248 -21.92 20.82 16.72
N LEU A 249 -21.96 21.92 15.95
CA LEU A 249 -23.05 22.90 16.01
C LEU A 249 -24.40 22.31 15.60
N ALA A 250 -24.42 21.46 14.58
CA ALA A 250 -25.65 20.83 14.09
C ALA A 250 -26.13 19.67 14.99
N PHE A 251 -25.20 19.05 15.74
CA PHE A 251 -25.47 17.87 16.55
C PHE A 251 -24.75 17.92 17.91
N PRO A 252 -25.18 18.81 18.83
CA PRO A 252 -24.45 19.08 20.07
C PRO A 252 -24.44 17.92 21.07
N ASN A 253 -25.42 17.02 21.01
CA ASN A 253 -25.62 15.94 21.98
C ASN A 253 -25.17 14.57 21.47
N ILE A 254 -24.21 14.51 20.53
CA ILE A 254 -23.73 13.24 19.99
C ILE A 254 -22.57 12.72 20.81
N GLU A 255 -22.75 11.53 21.40
CA GLU A 255 -21.68 10.78 22.04
C GLU A 255 -20.95 9.91 21.00
N PRO A 256 -19.63 10.10 20.81
CA PRO A 256 -18.85 9.26 19.91
C PRO A 256 -18.86 7.79 20.37
N ILE A 257 -19.03 6.85 19.43
CA ILE A 257 -18.98 5.42 19.77
C ILE A 257 -17.54 4.96 20.05
N LEU A 258 -17.40 3.85 20.76
CA LEU A 258 -16.10 3.22 20.95
C LEU A 258 -15.57 2.67 19.61
N ARG A 259 -14.33 3.05 19.28
CA ARG A 259 -13.66 2.54 18.07
C ARG A 259 -13.30 1.06 18.27
N PRO A 260 -13.64 0.16 17.32
CA PRO A 260 -13.32 -1.25 17.44
C PRO A 260 -11.82 -1.51 17.57
N GLU A 261 -11.43 -2.29 18.58
CA GLU A 261 -10.05 -2.76 18.75
C GLU A 261 -9.74 -3.96 17.84
N ILE A 262 -8.59 -3.90 17.18
CA ILE A 262 -8.11 -4.97 16.29
C ILE A 262 -7.14 -5.87 17.04
N LYS A 263 -7.56 -7.10 17.37
CA LYS A 263 -6.78 -8.06 18.18
C LYS A 263 -5.82 -8.94 17.37
N ASP A 264 -6.14 -9.27 16.12
CA ASP A 264 -5.33 -10.14 15.27
C ASP A 264 -4.77 -9.38 14.06
N ARG A 265 -3.46 -9.16 14.04
CA ARG A 265 -2.73 -8.48 12.96
C ARG A 265 -1.75 -9.41 12.24
N LYS A 266 -1.92 -10.73 12.36
CA LYS A 266 -0.99 -11.69 11.76
C LYS A 266 -1.09 -11.69 10.24
N ILE A 267 0.06 -11.55 9.58
CA ILE A 267 0.16 -11.65 8.12
C ILE A 267 -0.09 -13.11 7.72
N LYS A 268 -1.19 -13.36 7.00
CA LYS A 268 -1.61 -14.70 6.55
C LYS A 268 -1.06 -15.08 5.17
N SER A 269 -0.57 -14.10 4.40
CA SER A 269 -0.12 -14.30 3.02
C SER A 269 0.97 -13.30 2.63
N LEU A 270 2.01 -13.79 1.93
CA LEU A 270 3.06 -12.93 1.36
C LEU A 270 2.53 -11.98 0.29
N HIS A 271 1.40 -12.32 -0.36
CA HIS A 271 0.75 -11.41 -1.31
C HIS A 271 0.24 -10.14 -0.63
N TRP A 272 -0.25 -10.23 0.61
CA TRP A 272 -0.63 -9.05 1.39
C TRP A 272 0.59 -8.14 1.60
N LEU A 273 1.72 -8.72 2.00
CA LEU A 273 2.95 -7.95 2.20
C LEU A 273 3.40 -7.29 0.88
N ALA A 274 3.35 -8.01 -0.24
CA ALA A 274 3.67 -7.45 -1.55
C ALA A 274 2.78 -6.26 -1.93
N GLY A 275 1.46 -6.37 -1.74
CA GLY A 275 0.54 -5.26 -2.00
C GLY A 275 0.76 -4.07 -1.08
N PHE A 276 1.03 -4.32 0.20
CA PHE A 276 1.32 -3.27 1.18
C PHE A 276 2.65 -2.58 0.88
N THR A 277 3.69 -3.32 0.48
CA THR A 277 4.97 -2.78 0.02
C THR A 277 4.84 -2.01 -1.30
N ASP A 278 3.97 -2.40 -2.21
CA ASP A 278 3.72 -1.62 -3.44
C ASP A 278 2.97 -0.31 -3.12
N ALA A 279 2.15 -0.28 -2.08
CA ALA A 279 1.47 0.92 -1.61
C ALA A 279 2.38 1.89 -0.83
N GLU A 280 3.16 1.39 0.14
CA GLU A 280 3.89 2.23 1.11
C GLU A 280 5.39 1.92 1.20
N GLY A 281 5.88 0.92 0.47
CA GLY A 281 7.29 0.54 0.47
C GLY A 281 8.17 1.52 -0.31
N CYS A 282 9.45 1.54 0.06
CA CYS A 282 10.47 2.35 -0.60
C CYS A 282 11.74 1.53 -0.77
N PHE A 283 12.18 1.36 -2.01
CA PHE A 283 13.47 0.76 -2.33
C PHE A 283 14.44 1.89 -2.67
N PHE A 284 15.33 2.21 -1.73
CA PHE A 284 16.28 3.31 -1.85
C PHE A 284 17.71 2.79 -1.89
N ILE A 285 18.49 3.31 -2.83
CA ILE A 285 19.94 3.07 -2.92
C ILE A 285 20.62 4.36 -2.47
N ALA A 286 21.37 4.30 -1.38
CA ALA A 286 22.11 5.44 -0.86
C ALA A 286 23.55 5.38 -1.37
N LEU A 287 24.09 6.49 -1.85
CA LEU A 287 25.55 6.62 -2.01
C LEU A 287 26.09 7.44 -0.85
N LYS A 288 27.13 6.92 -0.20
CA LYS A 288 27.80 7.56 0.92
C LYS A 288 29.26 7.81 0.56
N LYS A 289 29.75 9.01 0.83
CA LYS A 289 31.18 9.28 0.72
C LYS A 289 31.94 8.41 1.70
N SER A 290 32.94 7.71 1.18
CA SER A 290 33.80 6.83 1.97
C SER A 290 35.24 7.05 1.51
N PRO A 291 36.06 7.79 2.29
CA PRO A 291 37.47 8.05 1.99
C PRO A 291 38.30 6.75 1.88
N GLU A 292 37.84 5.68 2.53
CA GLU A 292 38.47 4.36 2.54
C GLU A 292 38.16 3.56 1.27
N SER A 293 37.09 3.90 0.57
CA SER A 293 36.78 3.30 -0.72
C SER A 293 37.72 3.86 -1.79
N LYS A 294 38.17 3.01 -2.71
CA LYS A 294 39.05 3.43 -3.83
C LYS A 294 38.43 4.49 -4.73
N LEU A 295 37.10 4.60 -4.73
CA LEU A 295 36.33 5.53 -5.56
C LEU A 295 35.86 6.76 -4.77
N GLY A 296 36.15 6.85 -3.48
CA GLY A 296 35.68 7.92 -2.60
C GLY A 296 34.20 7.84 -2.20
N GLU A 297 33.46 6.85 -2.70
CA GLU A 297 32.04 6.60 -2.41
C GLU A 297 31.76 5.09 -2.27
N THR A 298 30.75 4.75 -1.45
CA THR A 298 30.19 3.41 -1.27
C THR A 298 28.68 3.45 -1.40
N VAL A 299 28.10 2.35 -1.90
CA VAL A 299 26.66 2.05 -1.80
C VAL A 299 26.36 1.54 -0.39
#